data_AF-A0A2P8GP17-F1
#
_entry.id   AF-A0A2P8GP17-F1
#
_cell.length_a   1.000
_cell.length_b   1.000
_cell.length_c   1.000
_cell.angle_alpha   90.00
_cell.angle_beta   90.00
_cell.angle_gamma   90.00
#
_symmetry.space_group_name_H-M   'P 1'
#
loop_
_entity.id
_entity.type
_entity.pdbx_description
1 polymer ?
#
loop_
_entity_poly.entity_id
_entity_poly.type
_entity_poly.pdbx_seq_one_letter_code
_entity_poly.pdbx_strand_id
1 'polypeptide(L)'
;MKKLLFLALSCSLWACKDDNDVKPEPETPQQPTASVTVWDATQWSPEQPKGTLADGATVELYASQQDYLTKKPAYTATTNSSGVASFKDIPEGEYFMVATKNGKTNTWRDAQNMTRVSDTVFQSEAEIKDPQQPIQDNVLPGDFKYRDLNGDGIINNNDVAAAPFFKLIVKKDSVNTIRTLIGSTVNHAYTTLAAVETAFSNEFPKISAAHQQAVMLDGVLSDEADCQITNLPTGFCELDQFTFTAANSIITDVWKNHYASILQLNRMLASLNGIQGDKAAIIAQLKGFRAFLYLELQNYFGTLPMTDALLMPAGISPGSIYLTRYNIKKDLTDAIPSLPDASPAAKPWYMTAAAANMLLARVALLEINGSDALTYTDKVIATKKYALTDSAKVFTAPASNEIIWDITANMNTPFKDYFVRGGLTVNFCPAIRYTETYLIKAMGKILSEDLSGANEAINTVRTRGKKPAITLATLDAARTELTALYKEELYREGFRFARLVLYNKAKEVLGSKGYQDKNALLPIPQSVLENYPNIHQNVGY
;
A
#
# COMPACT_ATOMS: atom_id res chain seq x y z
N MET A 1 -14.40 -80.99 -30.18
CA MET A 1 -15.72 -80.43 -30.55
C MET A 1 -15.49 -79.16 -31.36
N LYS A 2 -15.88 -79.21 -32.65
CA LYS A 2 -16.46 -78.15 -33.51
C LYS A 2 -16.18 -76.67 -33.15
N LYS A 3 -15.85 -75.75 -34.05
CA LYS A 3 -15.68 -75.61 -35.52
C LYS A 3 -15.57 -74.06 -35.68
N LEU A 4 -14.79 -73.42 -36.55
CA LEU A 4 -15.04 -73.21 -38.00
C LEU A 4 -14.00 -72.15 -38.47
N LEU A 5 -13.13 -72.46 -39.44
CA LEU A 5 -13.13 -72.05 -40.87
C LEU A 5 -12.33 -70.75 -41.17
N PHE A 6 -11.18 -70.84 -41.86
CA PHE A 6 -10.96 -70.80 -43.35
C PHE A 6 -11.12 -69.37 -43.92
N LEU A 7 -10.36 -68.85 -44.88
CA LEU A 7 -9.76 -69.46 -46.08
C LEU A 7 -8.71 -68.47 -46.65
N ALA A 8 -7.71 -68.99 -47.36
CA ALA A 8 -6.65 -68.22 -48.02
C ALA A 8 -6.99 -67.93 -49.50
N LEU A 9 -6.33 -66.89 -50.02
CA LEU A 9 -6.03 -66.55 -51.42
C LEU A 9 -7.18 -66.23 -52.40
N SER A 10 -7.16 -64.99 -52.91
CA SER A 10 -7.21 -64.75 -54.35
C SER A 10 -6.46 -63.47 -54.74
N CYS A 11 -5.52 -63.62 -55.66
CA CYS A 11 -4.86 -62.56 -56.40
C CYS A 11 -5.71 -62.28 -57.66
N SER A 12 -5.94 -61.03 -58.03
CA SER A 12 -6.51 -60.65 -59.33
C SER A 12 -5.92 -59.33 -59.78
N LEU A 13 -5.32 -59.35 -60.98
CA LEU A 13 -4.70 -58.25 -61.70
C LEU A 13 -5.71 -57.19 -62.17
N TRP A 14 -5.14 -56.03 -62.56
CA TRP A 14 -5.66 -54.80 -63.19
C TRP A 14 -5.92 -53.64 -62.21
N ALA A 15 -5.41 -52.42 -62.38
CA ALA A 15 -4.72 -51.76 -63.50
C ALA A 15 -3.93 -50.53 -63.01
N CYS A 16 -3.00 -50.09 -63.86
CA CYS A 16 -2.04 -48.99 -63.74
C CYS A 16 -2.60 -47.66 -63.18
N LYS A 17 -1.82 -46.98 -62.32
CA LYS A 17 -1.05 -45.75 -62.62
C LYS A 17 -0.71 -45.04 -61.30
N ASP A 18 0.53 -45.19 -60.81
CA ASP A 18 1.01 -44.42 -59.66
C ASP A 18 1.38 -43.00 -60.12
N ASP A 19 0.49 -42.06 -59.81
CA ASP A 19 0.80 -40.64 -59.73
C ASP A 19 1.44 -40.34 -58.36
N ASN A 20 2.37 -39.38 -58.37
CA ASN A 20 2.93 -38.63 -57.23
C ASN A 20 4.20 -39.20 -56.57
N ASP A 21 5.29 -39.12 -57.32
CA ASP A 21 6.64 -38.94 -56.76
C ASP A 21 6.77 -37.50 -56.20
N VAL A 22 6.10 -37.22 -55.08
CA VAL A 22 6.31 -35.98 -54.32
C VAL A 22 7.54 -36.18 -53.46
N LYS A 23 8.68 -35.70 -53.95
CA LYS A 23 9.91 -35.54 -53.17
C LYS A 23 9.55 -34.73 -51.90
N PRO A 24 9.89 -35.18 -50.68
CA PRO A 24 9.65 -34.37 -49.49
C PRO A 24 10.39 -33.05 -49.66
N GLU A 25 9.65 -31.95 -49.59
CA GLU A 25 10.19 -30.61 -49.55
C GLU A 25 11.16 -30.56 -48.35
N PRO A 26 12.41 -30.09 -48.52
CA PRO A 26 13.33 -30.02 -47.40
C PRO A 26 12.70 -29.15 -46.32
N GLU A 27 12.39 -29.74 -45.16
CA GLU A 27 11.98 -28.97 -43.99
C GLU A 27 13.02 -27.88 -43.77
N THR A 28 12.60 -26.63 -43.93
CA THR A 28 13.49 -25.50 -43.64
C THR A 28 13.82 -25.62 -42.16
N PRO A 29 15.10 -25.69 -41.75
CA PRO A 29 15.44 -25.91 -40.35
C PRO A 29 14.77 -24.82 -39.50
N GLN A 30 13.80 -25.21 -38.67
CA GLN A 30 13.09 -24.27 -37.82
C GLN A 30 14.12 -23.66 -36.85
N GLN A 31 14.44 -22.38 -37.05
CA GLN A 31 15.45 -21.74 -36.24
C GLN A 31 14.96 -21.61 -34.78
N PRO A 32 15.87 -21.71 -33.79
CA PRO A 32 15.46 -21.73 -32.40
C PRO A 32 14.75 -20.43 -32.01
N THR A 33 13.82 -20.53 -31.07
CA THR A 33 13.20 -19.37 -30.42
C THR A 33 13.92 -19.09 -29.11
N ALA A 34 13.97 -17.82 -28.73
CA ALA A 34 14.48 -17.40 -27.43
C ALA A 34 13.54 -16.40 -26.76
N SER A 35 13.57 -16.34 -25.44
CA SER A 35 12.80 -15.35 -24.70
C SER A 35 13.51 -14.83 -23.47
N VAL A 36 13.24 -13.56 -23.18
CA VAL A 36 13.80 -12.82 -22.05
C VAL A 36 12.64 -12.34 -21.18
N THR A 37 12.60 -12.76 -19.93
CA THR A 37 11.68 -12.21 -18.93
C THR A 37 12.35 -11.05 -18.20
N VAL A 38 11.75 -9.87 -18.27
CA VAL A 38 12.27 -8.65 -17.65
C VAL A 38 11.45 -8.30 -16.41
N TRP A 39 12.15 -8.08 -15.30
CA TRP A 39 11.57 -7.60 -14.05
C TRP A 39 12.07 -6.20 -13.72
N ASP A 40 11.18 -5.33 -13.25
CA ASP A 40 11.48 -3.99 -12.77
C ASP A 40 11.81 -4.05 -11.28
N ALA A 41 13.10 -4.11 -10.96
CA ALA A 41 13.60 -4.23 -9.59
C ALA A 41 13.35 -2.96 -8.75
N THR A 42 13.06 -1.82 -9.37
CA THR A 42 12.69 -0.60 -8.62
C THR A 42 11.34 -0.73 -7.91
N GLN A 43 10.54 -1.73 -8.29
CA GLN A 43 9.27 -2.07 -7.66
C GLN A 43 9.42 -3.21 -6.64
N TRP A 44 10.63 -3.45 -6.13
CA TRP A 44 10.87 -4.47 -5.12
C TRP A 44 10.08 -4.20 -3.83
N SER A 45 9.51 -5.28 -3.27
CA SER A 45 8.99 -5.35 -1.91
C SER A 45 9.29 -6.75 -1.34
N PRO A 46 9.14 -6.99 -0.02
CA PRO A 46 9.26 -8.32 0.55
C PRO A 46 8.34 -9.38 -0.11
N GLU A 47 7.14 -8.97 -0.55
CA GLU A 47 6.19 -9.83 -1.29
C GLU A 47 6.55 -10.00 -2.77
N GLN A 48 7.38 -9.11 -3.30
CA GLN A 48 7.82 -9.07 -4.69
C GLN A 48 9.36 -9.04 -4.74
N PRO A 49 10.04 -10.15 -4.41
CA PRO A 49 11.49 -10.19 -4.20
C PRO A 49 12.33 -9.89 -5.47
N LYS A 50 11.70 -9.82 -6.64
CA LYS A 50 12.31 -9.43 -7.93
C LYS A 50 11.76 -8.09 -8.46
N GLY A 51 10.84 -7.47 -7.72
CA GLY A 51 9.95 -6.43 -8.22
C GLY A 51 8.82 -7.00 -9.08
N THR A 52 8.31 -6.18 -10.01
CA THR A 52 7.18 -6.52 -10.89
C THR A 52 7.64 -6.88 -12.29
N LEU A 53 6.86 -7.67 -13.02
CA LEU A 53 7.09 -7.90 -14.45
C LEU A 53 7.05 -6.57 -15.22
N ALA A 54 8.05 -6.34 -16.07
CA ALA A 54 8.18 -5.10 -16.81
C ALA A 54 7.47 -5.21 -18.17
N ASP A 55 6.22 -4.78 -18.26
CA ASP A 55 5.49 -4.65 -19.52
C ASP A 55 6.04 -3.50 -20.39
N GLY A 56 6.19 -3.67 -21.70
CA GLY A 56 6.68 -2.61 -22.59
C GLY A 56 8.16 -2.22 -22.41
N ALA A 57 8.99 -3.09 -21.82
CA ALA A 57 10.44 -2.92 -21.80
C ALA A 57 11.06 -3.34 -23.13
N THR A 58 12.06 -2.61 -23.60
CA THR A 58 12.82 -2.96 -24.81
C THR A 58 13.97 -3.87 -24.44
N VAL A 59 14.09 -5.01 -25.12
CA VAL A 59 15.20 -5.96 -25.01
C VAL A 59 15.95 -5.99 -26.33
N GLU A 60 17.25 -5.72 -26.27
CA GLU A 60 18.15 -5.68 -27.40
C GLU A 60 19.24 -6.75 -27.23
N LEU A 61 19.47 -7.52 -28.29
CA LEU A 61 20.52 -8.52 -28.39
C LEU A 61 21.60 -8.04 -29.35
N TYR A 62 22.85 -8.05 -28.91
CA TYR A 62 24.02 -7.60 -29.64
C TYR A 62 24.96 -8.77 -29.89
N ALA A 63 25.48 -8.91 -31.11
CA ALA A 63 26.44 -9.97 -31.45
C ALA A 63 27.83 -9.71 -30.83
N SER A 64 28.17 -8.46 -30.51
CA SER A 64 29.42 -8.07 -29.88
C SER A 64 29.27 -6.85 -28.98
N GLN A 65 30.25 -6.60 -28.09
CA GLN A 65 30.30 -5.37 -27.30
C GLN A 65 30.46 -4.13 -28.18
N GLN A 66 31.18 -4.25 -29.32
CA GLN A 66 31.34 -3.15 -30.27
C GLN A 66 30.00 -2.75 -30.92
N ASP A 67 29.14 -3.72 -31.22
CA ASP A 67 27.79 -3.45 -31.73
C ASP A 67 26.95 -2.69 -30.69
N TYR A 68 27.10 -3.00 -29.41
CA TYR A 68 26.47 -2.23 -28.34
C TYR A 68 26.99 -0.79 -28.27
N LEU A 69 28.31 -0.58 -28.32
CA LEU A 69 28.91 0.76 -28.29
C LEU A 69 28.45 1.62 -29.47
N THR A 70 28.23 0.99 -30.63
CA THR A 70 27.74 1.63 -31.85
C THR A 70 26.22 1.61 -31.99
N LYS A 71 25.48 1.13 -30.98
CA LYS A 71 24.01 1.05 -30.92
C LYS A 71 23.39 0.30 -32.11
N LYS A 72 23.99 -0.82 -32.50
CA LYS A 72 23.56 -1.67 -33.60
C LYS A 72 23.09 -3.04 -33.08
N PRO A 73 21.89 -3.15 -32.50
CA PRO A 73 21.38 -4.45 -32.06
C PRO A 73 21.19 -5.40 -33.25
N ALA A 74 21.51 -6.68 -33.05
CA ALA A 74 21.19 -7.75 -33.99
C ALA A 74 19.69 -8.08 -33.96
N TYR A 75 19.09 -8.03 -32.76
CA TYR A 75 17.66 -8.25 -32.55
C TYR A 75 17.11 -7.30 -31.50
N THR A 76 15.85 -6.91 -31.67
CA THR A 76 15.11 -6.09 -30.71
C THR A 76 13.71 -6.65 -30.55
N ALA A 77 13.25 -6.76 -29.31
CA ALA A 77 11.89 -7.13 -28.98
C ALA A 77 11.38 -6.32 -27.80
N THR A 78 10.06 -6.16 -27.71
CA THR A 78 9.41 -5.50 -26.57
C THR A 78 8.69 -6.54 -25.73
N THR A 79 8.74 -6.39 -24.41
CA THR A 79 8.04 -7.29 -23.51
C THR A 79 6.53 -7.09 -23.54
N ASN A 80 5.78 -8.18 -23.38
CA ASN A 80 4.33 -8.17 -23.18
C ASN A 80 3.94 -7.95 -21.70
N SER A 81 2.64 -8.03 -21.39
CA SER A 81 2.10 -7.89 -20.03
C SER A 81 2.62 -8.94 -19.02
N SER A 82 3.11 -10.08 -19.51
CA SER A 82 3.81 -11.08 -18.70
C SER A 82 5.31 -10.79 -18.56
N GLY A 83 5.79 -9.62 -18.99
CA GLY A 83 7.18 -9.21 -18.95
C GLY A 83 8.10 -9.99 -19.91
N VAL A 84 7.55 -10.67 -20.92
CA VAL A 84 8.32 -11.54 -21.81
C VAL A 84 8.54 -10.89 -23.18
N ALA A 85 9.81 -10.74 -23.58
CA ALA A 85 10.22 -10.43 -24.94
C ALA A 85 10.60 -11.72 -25.66
N SER A 86 10.07 -11.94 -26.86
CA SER A 86 10.28 -13.18 -27.63
C SER A 86 11.00 -12.88 -28.94
N PHE A 87 12.00 -13.71 -29.24
CA PHE A 87 12.80 -13.68 -30.45
C PHE A 87 12.53 -14.97 -31.24
N LYS A 88 12.13 -14.80 -32.49
CA LYS A 88 11.94 -15.91 -33.43
C LYS A 88 13.10 -15.93 -34.41
N ASP A 89 13.39 -17.11 -34.91
CA ASP A 89 14.40 -17.33 -35.94
C ASP A 89 15.76 -16.70 -35.58
N ILE A 90 16.22 -16.98 -34.35
CA ILE A 90 17.51 -16.50 -33.86
C ILE A 90 18.56 -17.62 -34.06
N PRO A 91 19.66 -17.37 -34.81
CA PRO A 91 20.71 -18.36 -34.98
C PRO A 91 21.36 -18.75 -33.66
N GLU A 92 21.86 -19.99 -33.59
CA GLU A 92 22.69 -20.44 -32.47
C GLU A 92 23.87 -19.50 -32.27
N GLY A 93 24.17 -19.17 -31.02
CA GLY A 93 25.22 -18.23 -30.70
C GLY A 93 25.08 -17.63 -29.31
N GLU A 94 26.05 -16.79 -28.99
CA GLU A 94 26.06 -15.99 -27.78
C GLU A 94 25.76 -14.54 -28.14
N TYR A 95 24.77 -13.95 -27.46
CA TYR A 95 24.36 -12.57 -27.68
C TYR A 95 24.43 -11.79 -26.37
N PHE A 96 25.03 -10.61 -26.40
CA PHE A 96 24.96 -9.67 -25.28
C PHE A 96 23.56 -9.09 -25.19
N MET A 97 23.00 -9.01 -23.99
CA MET A 97 21.62 -8.65 -23.75
C MET A 97 21.51 -7.37 -22.93
N VAL A 98 20.79 -6.39 -23.46
CA VAL A 98 20.47 -5.15 -22.75
C VAL A 98 18.96 -5.00 -22.71
N ALA A 99 18.42 -4.76 -21.51
CA ALA A 99 17.02 -4.45 -21.31
C ALA A 99 16.89 -3.02 -20.78
N THR A 100 15.93 -2.25 -21.31
CA THR A 100 15.67 -0.87 -20.90
C THR A 100 14.18 -0.55 -20.81
N LYS A 101 13.82 0.34 -19.88
CA LYS A 101 12.47 0.93 -19.78
C LYS A 101 12.52 2.22 -18.98
N ASN A 102 12.10 3.35 -19.56
CA ASN A 102 11.97 4.63 -18.84
C ASN A 102 13.21 5.02 -18.00
N GLY A 103 14.41 4.87 -18.56
CA GLY A 103 15.68 5.15 -17.88
C GLY A 103 16.21 4.04 -16.97
N LYS A 104 15.43 2.99 -16.72
CA LYS A 104 15.87 1.77 -16.03
C LYS A 104 16.59 0.85 -17.00
N THR A 105 17.60 0.16 -16.51
CA THR A 105 18.38 -0.77 -17.31
C THR A 105 19.00 -1.88 -16.47
N ASN A 106 19.42 -2.97 -17.12
CA ASN A 106 20.26 -3.99 -16.51
C ASN A 106 21.76 -3.67 -16.66
N THR A 107 22.13 -2.58 -17.34
CA THR A 107 23.54 -2.21 -17.65
C THR A 107 23.76 -0.71 -17.44
N TRP A 108 24.42 -0.29 -16.36
CA TRP A 108 24.69 1.12 -16.03
C TRP A 108 26.06 1.55 -16.52
N ARG A 109 26.11 2.00 -17.77
CA ARG A 109 27.35 2.40 -18.42
C ARG A 109 27.92 3.69 -17.83
N ASP A 110 29.17 3.65 -17.38
CA ASP A 110 29.94 4.83 -16.97
C ASP A 110 30.64 5.52 -18.15
N ALA A 111 31.47 6.53 -17.85
CA ALA A 111 32.21 7.30 -18.86
C ALA A 111 33.28 6.46 -19.59
N GLN A 112 33.71 5.34 -19.01
CA GLN A 112 34.69 4.40 -19.53
C GLN A 112 34.04 3.19 -20.23
N ASN A 113 32.73 3.19 -20.40
CA ASN A 113 31.93 2.07 -20.92
C ASN A 113 31.95 0.81 -20.04
N MET A 114 32.20 0.99 -18.75
CA MET A 114 32.15 -0.08 -17.76
C MET A 114 30.79 -0.05 -17.03
N THR A 115 30.42 -1.17 -16.41
CA THR A 115 29.20 -1.34 -15.64
C THR A 115 29.48 -2.21 -14.43
N ARG A 116 28.77 -1.97 -13.33
CA ARG A 116 28.69 -2.95 -12.24
C ARG A 116 27.85 -4.15 -12.68
N VAL A 117 28.15 -5.33 -12.13
CA VAL A 117 27.50 -6.59 -12.49
C VAL A 117 26.59 -7.05 -11.35
N SER A 118 25.31 -7.31 -11.64
CA SER A 118 24.35 -7.82 -10.65
C SER A 118 23.24 -8.66 -11.27
N ASP A 119 22.90 -9.80 -10.67
CA ASP A 119 21.81 -10.68 -11.08
C ASP A 119 20.70 -10.83 -10.03
N THR A 120 20.81 -10.10 -8.91
CA THR A 120 19.86 -10.14 -7.79
C THR A 120 19.85 -8.82 -7.03
N VAL A 121 18.87 -8.66 -6.15
CA VAL A 121 18.78 -7.54 -5.21
C VAL A 121 18.85 -8.05 -3.77
N PHE A 122 19.28 -7.19 -2.85
CA PHE A 122 19.22 -7.46 -1.41
C PHE A 122 17.77 -7.65 -0.98
N GLN A 123 17.49 -8.68 -0.17
CA GLN A 123 16.14 -9.02 0.28
C GLN A 123 15.84 -8.54 1.70
N SER A 124 16.87 -8.25 2.49
CA SER A 124 16.69 -7.83 3.88
C SER A 124 17.91 -7.08 4.43
N GLU A 125 17.74 -6.35 5.53
CA GLU A 125 18.87 -5.76 6.26
C GLU A 125 19.80 -6.83 6.83
N ALA A 126 19.28 -8.00 7.21
CA ALA A 126 20.09 -9.09 7.72
C ALA A 126 21.04 -9.63 6.65
N GLU A 127 20.58 -9.69 5.39
CA GLU A 127 21.44 -10.05 4.25
C GLU A 127 22.54 -9.00 4.02
N ILE A 128 22.20 -7.71 4.12
CA ILE A 128 23.16 -6.60 3.95
C ILE A 128 24.23 -6.62 5.04
N LYS A 129 23.83 -6.96 6.28
CA LYS A 129 24.72 -6.98 7.46
C LYS A 129 25.43 -8.32 7.65
N ASP A 130 25.24 -9.29 6.75
CA ASP A 130 25.88 -10.60 6.83
C ASP A 130 27.40 -10.46 6.61
N PRO A 131 28.24 -10.79 7.61
CA PRO A 131 29.69 -10.64 7.51
C PRO A 131 30.33 -11.56 6.46
N GLN A 132 29.60 -12.55 5.93
CA GLN A 132 30.10 -13.41 4.84
C GLN A 132 30.00 -12.77 3.45
N GLN A 133 29.36 -11.60 3.34
CA GLN A 133 29.12 -10.96 2.06
C GLN A 133 30.06 -9.78 1.81
N PRO A 134 30.36 -9.47 0.53
CA PRO A 134 31.08 -8.26 0.20
C PRO A 134 30.37 -7.01 0.74
N ILE A 135 31.15 -6.10 1.32
CA ILE A 135 30.65 -4.85 1.87
C ILE A 135 30.23 -3.95 0.71
N GLN A 136 28.97 -3.56 0.67
CA GLN A 136 28.44 -2.59 -0.29
C GLN A 136 27.84 -1.40 0.47
N ASP A 137 28.45 -0.23 0.33
CA ASP A 137 28.02 0.97 1.06
C ASP A 137 26.71 1.55 0.52
N ASN A 138 25.95 2.19 1.42
CA ASN A 138 24.72 2.93 1.11
C ASN A 138 23.62 2.10 0.41
N VAL A 139 23.54 0.81 0.73
CA VAL A 139 22.50 -0.08 0.21
C VAL A 139 21.38 -0.30 1.18
N LEU A 140 20.21 -0.57 0.61
CA LEU A 140 19.01 -0.97 1.30
C LEU A 140 18.37 -2.17 0.59
N PRO A 141 17.45 -2.88 1.27
CA PRO A 141 16.69 -3.95 0.63
C PRO A 141 15.97 -3.46 -0.63
N GLY A 142 16.10 -4.23 -1.70
CA GLY A 142 15.68 -3.91 -3.07
C GLY A 142 16.78 -3.31 -3.95
N ASP A 143 17.92 -2.90 -3.39
CA ASP A 143 19.08 -2.50 -4.20
C ASP A 143 19.79 -3.68 -4.84
N PHE A 144 20.39 -3.42 -6.00
CA PHE A 144 21.21 -4.40 -6.68
C PHE A 144 22.39 -4.84 -5.82
N LYS A 145 22.54 -6.16 -5.72
CA LYS A 145 23.68 -6.80 -5.09
C LYS A 145 24.77 -6.94 -6.14
N TYR A 146 25.79 -6.09 -6.07
CA TYR A 146 26.87 -6.13 -7.03
C TYR A 146 27.85 -7.24 -6.71
N ARG A 147 28.43 -7.83 -7.75
CA ARG A 147 29.46 -8.85 -7.60
C ARG A 147 30.80 -8.18 -7.30
N ASP A 148 31.48 -8.71 -6.29
CA ASP A 148 32.89 -8.45 -6.05
C ASP A 148 33.71 -9.16 -7.14
N LEU A 149 34.29 -8.37 -8.07
CA LEU A 149 34.98 -8.90 -9.24
C LEU A 149 36.48 -9.09 -8.98
N ASN A 150 37.05 -8.35 -8.02
CA ASN A 150 38.47 -8.43 -7.69
C ASN A 150 38.77 -9.31 -6.45
N GLY A 151 37.74 -9.72 -5.70
CA GLY A 151 37.81 -10.60 -4.55
C GLY A 151 38.32 -9.93 -3.27
N ASP A 152 38.26 -8.61 -3.16
CA ASP A 152 38.75 -7.86 -1.99
C ASP A 152 37.72 -7.74 -0.85
N GLY A 153 36.49 -8.22 -1.08
CA GLY A 153 35.39 -8.19 -0.13
C GLY A 153 34.70 -6.82 -0.01
N ILE A 154 35.01 -5.84 -0.87
CA ILE A 154 34.48 -4.48 -0.83
C ILE A 154 34.01 -4.04 -2.21
N ILE A 155 32.70 -3.87 -2.38
CA ILE A 155 32.14 -3.39 -3.64
C ILE A 155 32.48 -1.91 -3.85
N ASN A 156 33.36 -1.63 -4.82
CA ASN A 156 33.83 -0.29 -5.12
C ASN A 156 33.95 -0.03 -6.65
N ASN A 157 34.74 0.96 -7.06
CA ASN A 157 34.90 1.33 -8.47
C ASN A 157 35.79 0.38 -9.27
N ASN A 158 36.49 -0.54 -8.60
CA ASN A 158 37.27 -1.60 -9.24
C ASN A 158 36.40 -2.81 -9.63
N ASP A 159 35.15 -2.89 -9.13
CA ASP A 159 34.20 -3.99 -9.40
C ASP A 159 33.29 -3.71 -10.58
N VAL A 160 33.92 -3.41 -11.72
CA VAL A 160 33.23 -3.09 -12.97
C VAL A 160 33.71 -3.97 -14.12
N ALA A 161 32.81 -4.29 -15.04
CA ALA A 161 33.08 -5.05 -16.26
C ALA A 161 32.68 -4.23 -17.49
N ALA A 162 33.23 -4.56 -18.67
CA ALA A 162 32.84 -3.92 -19.91
C ALA A 162 31.34 -4.15 -20.21
N ALA A 163 30.63 -3.08 -20.59
CA ALA A 163 29.22 -3.14 -20.96
C ALA A 163 29.03 -3.53 -22.45
N PRO A 164 28.04 -4.39 -22.79
CA PRO A 164 27.18 -5.15 -21.89
C PRO A 164 27.91 -6.38 -21.36
N PHE A 165 27.44 -6.87 -20.21
CA PHE A 165 27.96 -8.08 -19.59
C PHE A 165 27.00 -9.27 -19.71
N PHE A 166 25.69 -9.05 -19.58
CA PHE A 166 24.70 -10.12 -19.62
C PHE A 166 24.63 -10.77 -20.99
N LYS A 167 24.51 -12.10 -21.01
CA LYS A 167 24.52 -12.91 -22.22
C LYS A 167 23.33 -13.85 -22.28
N LEU A 168 22.78 -14.01 -23.47
CA LEU A 168 21.82 -15.05 -23.84
C LEU A 168 22.56 -16.04 -24.76
N ILE A 169 22.61 -17.30 -24.34
CA ILE A 169 23.17 -18.39 -25.15
C ILE A 169 22.00 -19.11 -25.83
N VAL A 170 21.96 -19.06 -27.16
CA VAL A 170 20.95 -19.73 -27.98
C VAL A 170 21.52 -21.03 -28.50
N LYS A 171 20.84 -22.13 -28.20
CA LYS A 171 21.14 -23.47 -28.71
C LYS A 171 19.94 -24.02 -29.46
N LYS A 172 20.22 -24.79 -30.50
CA LYS A 172 19.23 -25.58 -31.22
C LYS A 172 18.69 -26.66 -30.29
N ASP A 173 17.42 -27.02 -30.49
CA ASP A 173 16.72 -28.07 -29.74
C ASP A 173 16.72 -27.86 -28.21
N SER A 174 16.84 -26.60 -27.77
CA SER A 174 16.87 -26.21 -26.35
C SER A 174 15.84 -25.13 -26.04
N VAL A 175 15.37 -25.10 -24.79
CA VAL A 175 14.54 -23.99 -24.28
C VAL A 175 15.45 -22.81 -23.96
N ASN A 176 15.49 -21.80 -24.82
CA ASN A 176 16.35 -20.63 -24.68
C ASN A 176 15.63 -19.50 -23.90
N THR A 177 15.42 -19.71 -22.60
CA THR A 177 14.77 -18.73 -21.72
C THR A 177 15.76 -18.17 -20.71
N ILE A 178 15.78 -16.84 -20.55
CA ILE A 178 16.58 -16.17 -19.51
C ILE A 178 15.76 -15.08 -18.83
N ARG A 179 16.15 -14.69 -17.62
CA ARG A 179 15.58 -13.56 -16.89
C ARG A 179 16.60 -12.46 -16.71
N THR A 180 16.14 -11.22 -16.62
CA THR A 180 16.96 -10.07 -16.24
C THR A 180 16.17 -9.10 -15.38
N LEU A 181 16.90 -8.36 -14.55
CA LEU A 181 16.37 -7.29 -13.71
C LEU A 181 16.80 -5.96 -14.31
N ILE A 182 15.87 -5.01 -14.44
CA ILE A 182 16.17 -3.62 -14.79
C ILE A 182 15.93 -2.72 -13.58
N GLY A 183 16.74 -1.67 -13.45
CA GLY A 183 16.51 -0.64 -12.44
C GLY A 183 17.53 0.48 -12.51
N SER A 184 17.77 1.11 -11.37
CA SER A 184 18.73 2.18 -11.16
C SER A 184 19.94 1.64 -10.37
N THR A 185 21.06 2.37 -10.38
CA THR A 185 22.21 2.02 -9.52
C THR A 185 21.86 2.08 -8.02
N VAL A 186 20.84 2.86 -7.68
CA VAL A 186 20.20 2.93 -6.36
C VAL A 186 18.71 2.70 -6.57
N ASN A 187 18.23 1.46 -6.39
CA ASN A 187 16.83 1.10 -6.70
C ASN A 187 15.86 1.62 -5.65
N HIS A 188 16.31 1.75 -4.40
CA HIS A 188 15.45 2.20 -3.34
C HIS A 188 15.03 3.66 -3.47
N ALA A 189 15.77 4.47 -4.23
CA ALA A 189 15.58 5.91 -4.32
C ALA A 189 14.83 6.34 -5.58
N TYR A 190 13.85 7.24 -5.41
CA TYR A 190 13.31 8.05 -6.50
C TYR A 190 14.26 9.21 -6.80
N THR A 191 14.58 9.43 -8.08
CA THR A 191 15.58 10.41 -8.51
C THR A 191 14.99 11.75 -8.97
N THR A 192 13.67 11.84 -9.13
CA THR A 192 12.98 13.08 -9.55
C THR A 192 11.71 13.30 -8.74
N LEU A 193 11.30 14.57 -8.60
CA LEU A 193 10.06 14.94 -7.92
C LEU A 193 8.83 14.31 -8.62
N ALA A 194 8.83 14.29 -9.96
CA ALA A 194 7.75 13.66 -10.74
C ALA A 194 7.63 12.15 -10.47
N ALA A 195 8.75 11.45 -10.25
CA ALA A 195 8.74 10.04 -9.90
C ALA A 195 8.16 9.80 -8.50
N VAL A 196 8.48 10.66 -7.51
CA VAL A 196 7.88 10.61 -6.18
C VAL A 196 6.38 10.85 -6.25
N GLU A 197 5.95 11.87 -7.00
CA GLU A 197 4.53 12.21 -7.20
C GLU A 197 3.73 11.08 -7.86
N THR A 198 4.34 10.40 -8.84
CA THR A 198 3.76 9.22 -9.48
C THR A 198 3.66 8.06 -8.50
N ALA A 199 4.72 7.80 -7.73
CA ALA A 199 4.73 6.76 -6.70
C ALA A 199 3.65 6.99 -5.63
N PHE A 200 3.48 8.25 -5.20
CA PHE A 200 2.46 8.60 -4.23
C PHE A 200 1.04 8.42 -4.78
N SER A 201 0.82 8.80 -6.04
CA SER A 201 -0.46 8.60 -6.72
C SER A 201 -0.79 7.11 -6.90
N ASN A 202 0.21 6.26 -7.11
CA ASN A 202 0.05 4.80 -7.18
C ASN A 202 -0.18 4.15 -5.81
N GLU A 203 0.32 4.77 -4.75
CA GLU A 203 0.15 4.28 -3.37
C GLU A 203 -1.21 4.68 -2.79
N PHE A 204 -1.76 5.82 -3.21
CA PHE A 204 -3.05 6.35 -2.73
C PHE A 204 -4.20 5.32 -2.76
N PRO A 205 -4.44 4.54 -3.83
CA PRO A 205 -5.48 3.50 -3.83
C PRO A 205 -5.29 2.42 -2.75
N LYS A 206 -4.05 2.11 -2.36
CA LYS A 206 -3.78 1.13 -1.29
C LYS A 206 -4.08 1.71 0.08
N ILE A 207 -3.71 2.97 0.31
CA ILE A 207 -4.07 3.72 1.52
C ILE A 207 -5.59 3.80 1.65
N SER A 208 -6.29 4.11 0.55
CA SER A 208 -7.75 4.15 0.49
C SER A 208 -8.38 2.82 0.91
N ALA A 209 -7.86 1.70 0.38
CA ALA A 209 -8.32 0.36 0.73
C ALA A 209 -8.02 -0.01 2.20
N ALA A 210 -6.85 0.38 2.72
CA ALA A 210 -6.49 0.17 4.12
C ALA A 210 -7.43 0.92 5.08
N HIS A 211 -7.76 2.18 4.78
CA HIS A 211 -8.75 2.95 5.52
C HIS A 211 -10.13 2.30 5.50
N GLN A 212 -10.62 1.89 4.32
CA GLN A 212 -11.90 1.18 4.19
C GLN A 212 -11.94 -0.12 5.01
N GLN A 213 -10.82 -0.83 5.08
CA GLN A 213 -10.69 -2.02 5.91
C GLN A 213 -10.78 -1.69 7.41
N ALA A 214 -10.11 -0.62 7.87
CA ALA A 214 -10.18 -0.15 9.25
C ALA A 214 -11.61 0.34 9.62
N VAL A 215 -12.31 0.98 8.68
CA VAL A 215 -13.71 1.41 8.87
C VAL A 215 -14.65 0.23 9.03
N MET A 216 -14.49 -0.84 8.24
CA MET A 216 -15.28 -2.08 8.43
C MET A 216 -14.95 -2.77 9.75
N LEU A 217 -13.66 -2.84 10.10
CA LEU A 217 -13.19 -3.41 11.35
C LEU A 217 -13.86 -2.75 12.55
N ASP A 218 -13.85 -1.42 12.61
CA ASP A 218 -14.48 -0.65 13.70
C ASP A 218 -15.99 -0.87 13.77
N GLY A 219 -16.68 -0.86 12.61
CA GLY A 219 -18.11 -1.09 12.58
C GLY A 219 -18.50 -2.46 13.12
N VAL A 220 -17.78 -3.52 12.73
CA VAL A 220 -18.04 -4.90 13.15
C VAL A 220 -17.61 -5.15 14.61
N LEU A 221 -16.54 -4.51 15.07
CA LEU A 221 -16.16 -4.52 16.50
C LEU A 221 -17.15 -3.72 17.36
N SER A 222 -18.14 -3.05 16.78
CA SER A 222 -19.09 -2.21 17.49
C SER A 222 -20.54 -2.70 17.39
N ASP A 223 -21.47 -1.84 17.79
CA ASP A 223 -22.91 -2.01 17.66
C ASP A 223 -23.48 -1.38 16.36
N GLU A 224 -22.64 -1.17 15.34
CA GLU A 224 -23.04 -0.59 14.04
C GLU A 224 -23.16 -1.60 12.90
N ALA A 225 -22.44 -2.71 12.98
CA ALA A 225 -22.48 -3.79 12.01
C ALA A 225 -22.32 -5.15 12.69
N ASP A 226 -22.90 -6.15 12.06
CA ASP A 226 -22.72 -7.57 12.40
C ASP A 226 -22.02 -8.27 11.24
N CYS A 227 -21.47 -9.45 11.47
CA CYS A 227 -20.64 -10.13 10.47
C CYS A 227 -21.42 -10.72 9.27
N GLN A 228 -22.75 -10.73 9.30
CA GLN A 228 -23.60 -11.30 8.24
C GLN A 228 -23.85 -10.36 7.06
N ILE A 229 -23.01 -9.33 6.90
CA ILE A 229 -23.02 -8.47 5.71
C ILE A 229 -22.60 -9.30 4.49
N THR A 230 -23.31 -9.12 3.38
CA THR A 230 -23.01 -9.83 2.12
C THR A 230 -21.56 -9.61 1.70
N ASN A 231 -20.90 -10.67 1.23
CA ASN A 231 -19.50 -10.70 0.78
C ASN A 231 -18.44 -10.36 1.85
N LEU A 232 -18.82 -10.10 3.10
CA LEU A 232 -17.86 -9.86 4.16
C LEU A 232 -17.05 -11.14 4.44
N PRO A 233 -15.72 -11.08 4.54
CA PRO A 233 -14.90 -12.26 4.82
C PRO A 233 -15.26 -12.89 6.17
N THR A 234 -15.18 -14.22 6.26
CA THR A 234 -15.58 -14.99 7.46
C THR A 234 -14.81 -14.60 8.73
N GLY A 235 -13.57 -14.12 8.60
CA GLY A 235 -12.76 -13.64 9.73
C GLY A 235 -13.38 -12.47 10.50
N PHE A 236 -14.34 -11.75 9.91
CA PHE A 236 -15.11 -10.72 10.61
C PHE A 236 -16.09 -11.27 11.65
N CYS A 237 -16.54 -12.53 11.55
CA CYS A 237 -17.42 -13.11 12.57
C CYS A 237 -16.70 -13.35 13.90
N GLU A 238 -15.41 -13.69 13.87
CA GLU A 238 -14.62 -13.78 15.09
C GLU A 238 -14.49 -12.41 15.78
N LEU A 239 -14.35 -11.34 14.99
CA LEU A 239 -14.32 -9.95 15.46
C LEU A 239 -15.65 -9.54 16.09
N ASP A 240 -16.76 -9.79 15.41
CA ASP A 240 -18.12 -9.50 15.88
C ASP A 240 -18.44 -10.21 17.21
N GLN A 241 -17.95 -11.44 17.39
CA GLN A 241 -18.21 -12.28 18.56
C GLN A 241 -17.10 -12.21 19.63
N PHE A 242 -16.08 -11.37 19.42
CA PHE A 242 -14.93 -11.26 20.32
C PHE A 242 -14.17 -12.58 20.61
N THR A 243 -14.23 -13.54 19.67
CA THR A 243 -13.54 -14.84 19.75
C THR A 243 -12.20 -14.87 19.01
N PHE A 244 -11.82 -13.77 18.36
CA PHE A 244 -10.58 -13.63 17.60
C PHE A 244 -9.32 -13.85 18.44
N THR A 245 -8.27 -14.32 17.76
CA THR A 245 -6.91 -14.47 18.30
C THR A 245 -5.90 -13.72 17.42
N ALA A 246 -4.62 -13.74 17.80
CA ALA A 246 -3.54 -13.20 16.99
C ALA A 246 -3.42 -13.83 15.58
N ALA A 247 -4.06 -14.98 15.35
CA ALA A 247 -4.09 -15.66 14.05
C ALA A 247 -5.18 -15.15 13.09
N ASN A 248 -6.06 -14.23 13.53
CA ASN A 248 -7.13 -13.73 12.69
C ASN A 248 -6.56 -12.96 11.47
N SER A 249 -7.01 -13.34 10.27
CA SER A 249 -6.49 -12.77 9.02
C SER A 249 -6.86 -11.31 8.82
N ILE A 250 -8.04 -10.86 9.29
CA ILE A 250 -8.46 -9.46 9.16
C ILE A 250 -7.57 -8.55 9.97
N ILE A 251 -7.24 -8.95 11.21
CA ILE A 251 -6.31 -8.21 12.07
C ILE A 251 -4.92 -8.14 11.42
N THR A 252 -4.45 -9.25 10.86
CA THR A 252 -3.17 -9.33 10.15
C THR A 252 -3.16 -8.39 8.94
N ASP A 253 -4.21 -8.39 8.13
CA ASP A 253 -4.31 -7.59 6.92
C ASP A 253 -4.36 -6.09 7.25
N VAL A 254 -5.12 -5.68 8.28
CA VAL A 254 -5.15 -4.28 8.74
C VAL A 254 -3.74 -3.83 9.12
N TRP A 255 -3.05 -4.58 9.97
CA TRP A 255 -1.67 -4.25 10.35
C TRP A 255 -0.75 -4.17 9.13
N LYS A 256 -0.73 -5.24 8.31
CA LYS A 256 0.16 -5.38 7.17
C LYS A 256 -0.04 -4.28 6.14
N ASN A 257 -1.29 -3.99 5.76
CA ASN A 257 -1.60 -3.03 4.71
C ASN A 257 -1.22 -1.60 5.12
N HIS A 258 -1.47 -1.21 6.39
CA HIS A 258 -1.06 0.10 6.88
C HIS A 258 0.46 0.24 6.95
N TYR A 259 1.18 -0.76 7.48
CA TYR A 259 2.65 -0.71 7.53
C TYR A 259 3.30 -0.75 6.14
N ALA A 260 2.75 -1.51 5.20
CA ALA A 260 3.23 -1.50 3.82
C ALA A 260 3.19 -0.09 3.22
N SER A 261 2.06 0.62 3.38
CA SER A 261 1.96 2.01 2.92
C SER A 261 2.87 2.97 3.71
N ILE A 262 3.00 2.81 5.03
CA ILE A 262 3.94 3.62 5.85
C ILE A 262 5.37 3.49 5.34
N LEU A 263 5.85 2.26 5.10
CA LEU A 263 7.20 2.00 4.61
C LEU A 263 7.42 2.56 3.20
N GLN A 264 6.38 2.51 2.36
CA GLN A 264 6.42 3.11 1.03
C GLN A 264 6.47 4.65 1.09
N LEU A 265 5.76 5.28 2.03
CA LEU A 265 5.87 6.72 2.30
C LEU A 265 7.25 7.09 2.85
N ASN A 266 7.84 6.26 3.72
CA ASN A 266 9.21 6.45 4.20
C ASN A 266 10.23 6.43 3.06
N ARG A 267 10.09 5.48 2.12
CA ARG A 267 10.94 5.42 0.92
C ARG A 267 10.85 6.70 0.09
N MET A 268 9.64 7.22 -0.12
CA MET A 268 9.43 8.50 -0.82
C MET A 268 10.07 9.67 -0.07
N LEU A 269 9.88 9.76 1.25
CA LEU A 269 10.49 10.79 2.10
C LEU A 269 12.02 10.74 2.07
N ALA A 270 12.61 9.56 2.20
CA ALA A 270 14.06 9.36 2.13
C ALA A 270 14.63 9.78 0.77
N SER A 271 13.94 9.43 -0.32
CA SER A 271 14.34 9.78 -1.69
C SER A 271 14.39 11.30 -1.92
N LEU A 272 13.47 12.04 -1.31
CA LEU A 272 13.40 13.49 -1.44
C LEU A 272 14.63 14.22 -0.86
N ASN A 273 15.43 13.59 -0.01
CA ASN A 273 16.68 14.19 0.50
C ASN A 273 17.70 14.43 -0.62
N GLY A 274 17.76 13.55 -1.63
CA GLY A 274 18.67 13.65 -2.77
C GLY A 274 18.15 14.53 -3.93
N ILE A 275 16.87 14.89 -3.92
CA ILE A 275 16.23 15.68 -4.99
C ILE A 275 16.35 17.19 -4.70
N GLN A 276 16.77 17.94 -5.72
CA GLN A 276 16.85 19.41 -5.72
C GLN A 276 15.51 20.06 -6.11
N GLY A 277 15.29 21.30 -5.69
CA GLY A 277 14.06 22.07 -5.97
C GLY A 277 13.09 22.15 -4.79
N ASP A 278 11.95 22.82 -5.00
CA ASP A 278 10.89 22.90 -4.00
C ASP A 278 10.17 21.56 -3.86
N LYS A 279 10.25 21.00 -2.66
CA LYS A 279 9.69 19.71 -2.25
C LYS A 279 8.79 19.83 -1.02
N ALA A 280 8.54 21.04 -0.53
CA ALA A 280 7.86 21.25 0.74
C ALA A 280 6.42 20.68 0.71
N ALA A 281 5.70 20.93 -0.38
CA ALA A 281 4.32 20.47 -0.54
C ALA A 281 4.20 18.94 -0.55
N ILE A 282 5.06 18.23 -1.30
CA ILE A 282 5.01 16.76 -1.34
C ILE A 282 5.46 16.15 -0.01
N ILE A 283 6.48 16.71 0.67
CA ILE A 283 6.89 16.26 2.01
C ILE A 283 5.72 16.37 2.98
N ALA A 284 4.98 17.48 2.95
CA ALA A 284 3.82 17.68 3.80
C ALA A 284 2.71 16.65 3.55
N GLN A 285 2.42 16.33 2.29
CA GLN A 285 1.46 15.27 1.96
C GLN A 285 1.92 13.91 2.50
N LEU A 286 3.17 13.51 2.23
CA LEU A 286 3.70 12.21 2.67
C LEU A 286 3.70 12.07 4.20
N LYS A 287 4.11 13.12 4.94
CA LYS A 287 4.03 13.15 6.41
C LYS A 287 2.59 13.10 6.91
N GLY A 288 1.68 13.87 6.32
CA GLY A 288 0.27 13.88 6.70
C GLY A 288 -0.38 12.51 6.57
N PHE A 289 -0.17 11.83 5.44
CA PHE A 289 -0.66 10.47 5.22
C PHE A 289 0.01 9.43 6.13
N ARG A 290 1.31 9.57 6.42
CA ARG A 290 2.00 8.70 7.38
C ARG A 290 1.42 8.84 8.78
N ALA A 291 1.16 10.07 9.23
CA ALA A 291 0.52 10.34 10.50
C ALA A 291 -0.92 9.78 10.56
N PHE A 292 -1.68 9.90 9.48
CA PHE A 292 -3.01 9.32 9.35
C PHE A 292 -2.99 7.80 9.54
N LEU A 293 -2.14 7.08 8.81
CA LEU A 293 -2.02 5.61 8.91
C LEU A 293 -1.63 5.14 10.32
N TYR A 294 -0.67 5.84 10.95
CA TYR A 294 -0.30 5.54 12.34
C TYR A 294 -1.43 5.81 13.33
N LEU A 295 -2.21 6.88 13.13
CA LEU A 295 -3.36 7.20 13.97
C LEU A 295 -4.45 6.12 13.88
N GLU A 296 -4.72 5.61 12.67
CA GLU A 296 -5.68 4.52 12.48
C GLU A 296 -5.23 3.24 13.19
N LEU A 297 -3.97 2.84 13.02
CA LEU A 297 -3.42 1.69 13.73
C LEU A 297 -3.47 1.85 15.25
N GLN A 298 -3.16 3.04 15.77
CA GLN A 298 -3.11 3.29 17.21
C GLN A 298 -4.48 3.10 17.87
N ASN A 299 -5.57 3.42 17.15
CA ASN A 299 -6.93 3.26 17.67
C ASN A 299 -7.26 1.81 18.03
N TYR A 300 -6.61 0.83 17.39
CA TYR A 300 -6.93 -0.59 17.59
C TYR A 300 -5.79 -1.38 18.23
N PHE A 301 -4.53 -1.07 17.94
CA PHE A 301 -3.37 -1.83 18.45
C PHE A 301 -2.66 -1.15 19.63
N GLY A 302 -2.97 0.12 19.91
CA GLY A 302 -2.35 0.86 20.99
C GLY A 302 -0.94 1.33 20.61
N THR A 303 0.06 0.94 21.38
CA THR A 303 1.45 1.35 21.15
C THR A 303 2.01 0.70 19.88
N LEU A 304 2.70 1.49 19.04
CA LEU A 304 3.18 1.03 17.74
C LEU A 304 4.71 1.12 17.61
N PRO A 305 5.36 0.18 16.90
CA PRO A 305 6.72 0.36 16.40
C PRO A 305 6.74 1.44 15.31
N MET A 306 7.38 2.57 15.61
CA MET A 306 7.52 3.66 14.65
C MET A 306 8.91 3.65 14.02
N THR A 307 8.96 3.89 12.70
CA THR A 307 10.21 3.85 11.95
C THR A 307 10.16 4.83 10.78
N ASP A 308 11.32 5.41 10.45
CA ASP A 308 11.58 6.13 9.20
C ASP A 308 12.37 5.26 8.20
N ALA A 309 12.70 4.03 8.57
CA ALA A 309 13.36 3.07 7.69
C ALA A 309 12.43 2.61 6.55
N LEU A 310 13.06 2.11 5.49
CA LEU A 310 12.38 1.65 4.28
C LEU A 310 11.79 0.24 4.43
N LEU A 311 12.22 -0.50 5.45
CA LEU A 311 11.61 -1.73 5.93
C LEU A 311 11.39 -1.62 7.43
N MET A 312 10.56 -2.51 7.97
CA MET A 312 10.48 -2.69 9.41
C MET A 312 11.78 -3.37 9.90
N PRO A 313 12.58 -2.74 10.78
CA PRO A 313 13.82 -3.34 11.28
C PRO A 313 13.53 -4.58 12.13
N ALA A 314 14.34 -5.64 12.00
CA ALA A 314 14.15 -6.88 12.77
C ALA A 314 14.17 -6.67 14.30
N GLY A 315 15.01 -5.73 14.77
CA GLY A 315 15.13 -5.38 16.18
C GLY A 315 14.17 -4.30 16.68
N ILE A 316 13.19 -3.88 15.87
CA ILE A 316 12.28 -2.80 16.26
C ILE A 316 11.44 -3.20 17.48
N SER A 317 11.27 -2.26 18.39
CA SER A 317 10.38 -2.41 19.54
C SER A 317 9.35 -1.27 19.54
N PRO A 318 8.11 -1.52 20.00
CA PRO A 318 7.14 -0.44 20.18
C PRO A 318 7.65 0.56 21.22
N GLY A 319 7.37 1.85 20.99
CA GLY A 319 7.73 2.92 21.93
C GLY A 319 6.82 2.97 23.16
N SER A 320 6.48 4.17 23.61
CA SER A 320 5.33 4.38 24.50
C SER A 320 4.15 4.94 23.71
N ILE A 321 2.93 4.81 24.23
CA ILE A 321 1.77 5.45 23.61
C ILE A 321 1.94 6.98 23.47
N TYR A 322 2.66 7.61 24.41
CA TYR A 322 3.00 9.04 24.35
C TYR A 322 3.94 9.35 23.20
N LEU A 323 4.96 8.50 22.97
CA LEU A 323 5.88 8.66 21.86
C LEU A 323 5.16 8.45 20.51
N THR A 324 4.26 7.46 20.43
CA THR A 324 3.45 7.22 19.24
C THR A 324 2.65 8.47 18.87
N ARG A 325 1.90 9.03 19.85
CA ARG A 325 1.10 10.24 19.64
C ARG A 325 1.94 11.47 19.37
N TYR A 326 3.09 11.61 20.03
CA TYR A 326 4.03 12.70 19.78
C TYR A 326 4.50 12.71 18.32
N ASN A 327 4.91 11.56 17.79
CA ASN A 327 5.39 11.45 16.41
C ASN A 327 4.27 11.70 15.39
N ILE A 328 3.05 11.21 15.64
CA ILE A 328 1.87 11.53 14.81
C ILE A 328 1.64 13.04 14.79
N LYS A 329 1.61 13.69 15.95
CA LYS A 329 1.45 15.15 16.04
C LYS A 329 2.59 15.88 15.37
N LYS A 330 3.83 15.39 15.48
CA LYS A 330 5.01 15.98 14.85
C LYS A 330 4.87 15.97 13.32
N ASP A 331 4.52 14.84 12.72
CA ASP A 331 4.34 14.76 11.26
C ASP A 331 3.24 15.71 10.77
N LEU A 332 2.12 15.81 11.49
CA LEU A 332 1.01 16.71 11.15
C LEU A 332 1.40 18.19 11.31
N THR A 333 2.05 18.56 12.41
CA THR A 333 2.47 19.95 12.68
C THR A 333 3.57 20.42 11.74
N ASP A 334 4.54 19.55 11.41
CA ASP A 334 5.54 19.82 10.38
C ASP A 334 4.90 19.98 8.99
N ALA A 335 3.83 19.24 8.69
CA ALA A 335 3.16 19.27 7.38
C ALA A 335 2.32 20.53 7.17
N ILE A 336 1.55 20.97 8.19
CA ILE A 336 0.56 22.06 8.10
C ILE A 336 1.03 23.29 7.33
N PRO A 337 2.24 23.86 7.56
CA PRO A 337 2.69 25.07 6.88
C PRO A 337 2.78 24.95 5.35
N SER A 338 2.91 23.73 4.82
CA SER A 338 3.04 23.46 3.38
C SER A 338 1.86 22.65 2.82
N LEU A 339 0.83 22.37 3.64
CA LEU A 339 -0.40 21.75 3.15
C LEU A 339 -1.28 22.80 2.46
N PRO A 340 -1.98 22.41 1.38
CA PRO A 340 -2.86 23.30 0.68
C PRO A 340 -4.10 23.63 1.52
N ASP A 341 -4.64 24.78 1.21
CA ASP A 341 -5.80 25.35 1.85
C ASP A 341 -7.12 24.73 1.34
N ALA A 342 -7.08 24.14 0.14
CA ALA A 342 -8.11 23.34 -0.49
C ALA A 342 -7.43 22.29 -1.39
N SER A 343 -7.98 21.08 -1.47
CA SER A 343 -7.39 20.02 -2.29
C SER A 343 -7.41 20.41 -3.78
N PRO A 344 -6.29 20.24 -4.52
CA PRO A 344 -6.27 20.54 -5.95
C PRO A 344 -7.25 19.66 -6.74
N ALA A 345 -7.89 20.21 -7.77
CA ALA A 345 -8.87 19.45 -8.58
C ALA A 345 -8.30 18.17 -9.22
N ALA A 346 -7.01 18.20 -9.60
CA ALA A 346 -6.32 17.03 -10.16
C ALA A 346 -5.98 15.96 -9.09
N LYS A 347 -5.97 16.33 -7.81
CA LYS A 347 -5.63 15.47 -6.68
C LYS A 347 -6.58 15.79 -5.50
N PRO A 348 -7.90 15.51 -5.66
CA PRO A 348 -8.91 15.91 -4.67
C PRO A 348 -8.72 15.21 -3.32
N TRP A 349 -7.95 14.13 -3.30
CA TRP A 349 -7.58 13.34 -2.12
C TRP A 349 -6.41 13.93 -1.32
N TYR A 350 -5.74 14.98 -1.81
CA TYR A 350 -4.68 15.63 -1.07
C TYR A 350 -5.20 16.17 0.26
N MET A 351 -4.41 15.96 1.30
CA MET A 351 -4.69 16.47 2.64
C MET A 351 -4.62 17.99 2.62
N THR A 352 -5.59 18.63 3.25
CA THR A 352 -5.60 20.08 3.49
C THR A 352 -5.07 20.40 4.88
N ALA A 353 -4.71 21.66 5.12
CA ALA A 353 -4.39 22.13 6.47
C ALA A 353 -5.55 21.87 7.45
N ALA A 354 -6.81 21.99 7.01
CA ALA A 354 -7.98 21.69 7.82
C ALA A 354 -8.08 20.20 8.18
N ALA A 355 -7.83 19.30 7.21
CA ALA A 355 -7.78 17.86 7.44
C ALA A 355 -6.70 17.49 8.48
N ALA A 356 -5.49 18.05 8.36
CA ALA A 356 -4.42 17.83 9.33
C ALA A 356 -4.77 18.34 10.74
N ASN A 357 -5.41 19.50 10.85
CA ASN A 357 -5.91 20.00 12.14
C ASN A 357 -6.99 19.07 12.72
N MET A 358 -7.88 18.50 11.91
CA MET A 358 -8.85 17.52 12.39
C MET A 358 -8.18 16.22 12.90
N LEU A 359 -7.11 15.75 12.25
CA LEU A 359 -6.33 14.63 12.76
C LEU A 359 -5.64 14.97 14.10
N LEU A 360 -5.10 16.19 14.25
CA LEU A 360 -4.59 16.67 15.55
C LEU A 360 -5.68 16.73 16.62
N ALA A 361 -6.90 17.16 16.26
CA ALA A 361 -8.04 17.16 17.16
C ALA A 361 -8.43 15.75 17.62
N ARG A 362 -8.34 14.75 16.73
CA ARG A 362 -8.53 13.33 17.09
C ARG A 362 -7.47 12.85 18.07
N VAL A 363 -6.20 13.22 17.87
CA VAL A 363 -5.13 12.88 18.83
C VAL A 363 -5.39 13.54 20.19
N ALA A 364 -5.82 14.82 20.19
CA ALA A 364 -6.17 15.52 21.43
C ALA A 364 -7.28 14.81 22.21
N LEU A 365 -8.29 14.25 21.53
CA LEU A 365 -9.31 13.42 22.19
C LEU A 365 -8.73 12.15 22.80
N LEU A 366 -7.82 11.46 22.12
CA LEU A 366 -7.16 10.27 22.64
C LEU A 366 -6.32 10.59 23.88
N GLU A 367 -5.81 11.82 23.98
CA GLU A 367 -5.07 12.36 25.12
C GLU A 367 -5.97 12.98 26.19
N ILE A 368 -7.29 12.99 26.01
CA ILE A 368 -8.26 13.65 26.89
C ILE A 368 -7.92 15.15 27.08
N ASN A 369 -7.29 15.76 26.07
CA ASN A 369 -6.88 17.16 26.09
C ASN A 369 -7.96 18.03 25.42
N GLY A 370 -8.86 18.58 26.24
CA GLY A 370 -9.95 19.44 25.78
C GLY A 370 -9.47 20.76 25.15
N SER A 371 -8.40 21.35 25.68
CA SER A 371 -7.87 22.63 25.19
C SER A 371 -7.31 22.52 23.77
N ASP A 372 -6.54 21.46 23.50
CA ASP A 372 -6.01 21.20 22.17
C ASP A 372 -7.13 20.83 21.19
N ALA A 373 -8.11 20.02 21.62
CA ALA A 373 -9.27 19.67 20.79
C ALA A 373 -10.04 20.91 20.33
N LEU A 374 -10.26 21.88 21.24
CA LEU A 374 -10.88 23.17 20.91
C LEU A 374 -9.98 23.99 19.97
N THR A 375 -8.69 24.09 20.26
CA THR A 375 -7.73 24.83 19.43
C THR A 375 -7.74 24.37 17.98
N TYR A 376 -7.71 23.06 17.74
CA TYR A 376 -7.67 22.51 16.39
C TYR A 376 -9.02 22.58 15.67
N THR A 377 -10.13 22.36 16.38
CA THR A 377 -11.47 22.52 15.78
C THR A 377 -11.78 23.97 15.45
N ASP A 378 -11.37 24.93 16.29
CA ASP A 378 -11.55 26.36 16.04
C ASP A 378 -10.72 26.85 14.86
N LYS A 379 -9.50 26.32 14.65
CA LYS A 379 -8.73 26.58 13.42
C LYS A 379 -9.50 26.17 12.16
N VAL A 380 -10.18 25.01 12.18
CA VAL A 380 -10.99 24.53 11.05
C VAL A 380 -12.21 25.43 10.84
N ILE A 381 -12.94 25.76 11.90
CA ILE A 381 -14.11 26.65 11.84
C ILE A 381 -13.73 28.04 11.33
N ALA A 382 -12.59 28.59 11.79
CA ALA A 382 -12.11 29.90 11.40
C ALA A 382 -11.79 30.03 9.90
N THR A 383 -11.55 28.92 9.20
CA THR A 383 -11.36 28.94 7.74
C THR A 383 -12.60 29.42 6.99
N LYS A 384 -13.80 29.22 7.55
CA LYS A 384 -15.11 29.48 6.91
C LYS A 384 -15.30 28.78 5.55
N LYS A 385 -14.49 27.76 5.24
CA LYS A 385 -14.56 27.01 3.98
C LYS A 385 -15.57 25.88 3.99
N TYR A 386 -15.92 25.40 5.19
CA TYR A 386 -16.80 24.26 5.39
C TYR A 386 -18.13 24.69 5.97
N ALA A 387 -19.19 23.98 5.60
CA ALA A 387 -20.54 24.22 6.07
C ALA A 387 -21.26 22.89 6.29
N LEU A 388 -22.05 22.83 7.36
CA LEU A 388 -22.94 21.70 7.61
C LEU A 388 -23.99 21.64 6.50
N THR A 389 -24.13 20.47 5.89
CA THR A 389 -25.08 20.16 4.83
C THR A 389 -26.19 19.29 5.39
N ASP A 390 -27.36 19.28 4.74
CA ASP A 390 -28.43 18.32 5.06
C ASP A 390 -27.85 16.89 5.03
N SER A 391 -28.05 16.14 6.12
CA SER A 391 -27.50 14.79 6.28
C SER A 391 -27.98 13.84 5.18
N ALA A 392 -29.17 14.07 4.61
CA ALA A 392 -29.67 13.29 3.48
C ALA A 392 -28.91 13.55 2.16
N LYS A 393 -28.14 14.64 2.07
CA LYS A 393 -27.45 15.08 0.84
C LYS A 393 -25.93 14.91 0.91
N VAL A 394 -25.36 14.73 2.11
CA VAL A 394 -23.90 14.75 2.29
C VAL A 394 -23.16 13.66 1.49
N PHE A 395 -23.80 12.50 1.27
CA PHE A 395 -23.21 11.37 0.54
C PHE A 395 -23.55 11.34 -0.96
N THR A 396 -24.13 12.43 -1.51
CA THR A 396 -24.48 12.49 -2.94
C THR A 396 -23.28 12.83 -3.82
N ALA A 397 -22.32 13.61 -3.32
CA ALA A 397 -21.08 13.95 -4.02
C ALA A 397 -19.95 14.27 -3.02
N PRO A 398 -18.70 13.87 -3.31
CA PRO A 398 -17.56 14.15 -2.44
C PRO A 398 -17.20 15.65 -2.36
N ALA A 399 -17.69 16.47 -3.30
CA ALA A 399 -17.50 17.92 -3.33
C ALA A 399 -18.48 18.70 -2.41
N SER A 400 -19.19 18.03 -1.51
CA SER A 400 -20.05 18.71 -0.53
C SER A 400 -19.22 19.60 0.40
N ASN A 401 -19.76 20.77 0.77
CA ASN A 401 -19.12 21.72 1.69
C ASN A 401 -18.88 21.15 3.10
N GLU A 402 -19.47 19.99 3.41
CA GLU A 402 -19.24 19.31 4.67
C GLU A 402 -18.04 18.36 4.63
N ILE A 403 -17.58 17.95 3.45
CA ILE A 403 -16.43 17.03 3.33
C ILE A 403 -15.15 17.83 3.52
N ILE A 404 -14.43 17.56 4.62
CA ILE A 404 -13.11 18.16 4.87
C ILE A 404 -12.06 17.38 4.08
N TRP A 405 -12.18 16.05 4.08
CA TRP A 405 -11.22 15.18 3.42
C TRP A 405 -11.87 13.86 3.01
N ASP A 406 -11.78 13.55 1.71
CA ASP A 406 -12.15 12.28 1.13
C ASP A 406 -10.90 11.61 0.57
N ILE A 407 -10.71 10.34 0.93
CA ILE A 407 -9.61 9.51 0.44
C ILE A 407 -10.12 8.27 -0.28
N THR A 408 -11.36 8.31 -0.78
CA THR A 408 -11.92 7.21 -1.57
C THR A 408 -11.29 7.23 -2.96
N ALA A 409 -10.38 6.30 -3.24
CA ALA A 409 -9.90 6.07 -4.60
C ALA A 409 -10.98 5.34 -5.40
N ASN A 410 -11.46 4.23 -4.85
CA ASN A 410 -12.56 3.43 -5.36
C ASN A 410 -13.31 2.85 -4.16
N MET A 411 -14.59 2.54 -4.33
CA MET A 411 -15.37 1.79 -3.36
C MET A 411 -15.68 0.43 -3.97
N ASN A 412 -15.21 -0.68 -3.38
CA ASN A 412 -15.38 -2.03 -3.93
C ASN A 412 -16.05 -2.96 -2.90
N THR A 413 -16.58 -4.10 -3.34
CA THR A 413 -16.99 -5.18 -2.43
C THR A 413 -15.77 -5.68 -1.64
N PRO A 414 -15.88 -5.94 -0.33
CA PRO A 414 -17.10 -5.94 0.50
C PRO A 414 -17.50 -4.56 1.05
N PHE A 415 -16.65 -3.54 0.94
CA PHE A 415 -16.92 -2.22 1.53
C PHE A 415 -18.21 -1.58 1.00
N LYS A 416 -18.55 -1.77 -0.28
CA LYS A 416 -19.85 -1.33 -0.84
C LYS A 416 -21.06 -1.92 -0.11
N ASP A 417 -20.98 -3.19 0.27
CA ASP A 417 -22.08 -3.90 0.93
C ASP A 417 -22.18 -3.50 2.41
N TYR A 418 -21.05 -3.09 3.00
CA TYR A 418 -20.98 -2.53 4.35
C TYR A 418 -21.48 -1.08 4.42
N PHE A 419 -20.98 -0.20 3.54
CA PHE A 419 -21.20 1.24 3.64
C PHE A 419 -22.46 1.70 2.91
N VAL A 420 -23.62 1.31 3.45
CA VAL A 420 -24.94 1.67 2.93
C VAL A 420 -25.54 2.87 3.67
N ARG A 421 -26.28 3.73 2.96
CA ARG A 421 -26.92 4.94 3.51
C ARG A 421 -28.38 5.03 3.08
N GLY A 422 -29.31 4.51 3.87
CA GLY A 422 -30.76 4.67 3.60
C GLY A 422 -31.20 4.25 2.19
N GLY A 423 -30.60 3.20 1.63
CA GLY A 423 -30.87 2.73 0.26
C GLY A 423 -30.20 3.54 -0.86
N LEU A 424 -29.38 4.54 -0.54
CA LEU A 424 -28.60 5.29 -1.52
C LEU A 424 -27.43 4.46 -2.04
N THR A 425 -27.18 4.54 -3.35
CA THR A 425 -25.91 4.13 -3.95
C THR A 425 -24.85 5.19 -3.63
N VAL A 426 -24.04 4.94 -2.60
CA VAL A 426 -22.91 5.79 -2.23
C VAL A 426 -21.65 5.25 -2.92
N ASN A 427 -20.80 6.15 -3.42
CA ASN A 427 -19.56 5.78 -4.12
C ASN A 427 -18.29 6.33 -3.44
N PHE A 428 -18.43 6.94 -2.26
CA PHE A 428 -17.30 7.45 -1.46
C PHE A 428 -17.61 7.39 0.04
N CYS A 429 -16.58 7.22 0.86
CA CYS A 429 -16.64 7.32 2.31
C CYS A 429 -15.62 8.37 2.75
N PRO A 430 -16.08 9.56 3.21
CA PRO A 430 -15.17 10.62 3.61
C PRO A 430 -14.42 10.22 4.88
N ALA A 431 -13.10 10.43 4.91
CA ALA A 431 -12.30 10.20 6.10
C ALA A 431 -12.57 11.26 7.18
N ILE A 432 -12.92 12.49 6.80
CA ILE A 432 -13.19 13.61 7.71
C ILE A 432 -14.33 14.47 7.18
N ARG A 433 -15.33 14.73 8.03
CA ARG A 433 -16.44 15.65 7.75
C ARG A 433 -16.51 16.76 8.79
N TYR A 434 -17.03 17.91 8.38
CA TYR A 434 -17.19 19.10 9.23
C TYR A 434 -18.15 18.88 10.41
N THR A 435 -19.05 17.91 10.31
CA THR A 435 -19.85 17.43 11.45
C THR A 435 -18.98 16.95 12.59
N GLU A 436 -17.93 16.19 12.29
CA GLU A 436 -17.00 15.71 13.30
C GLU A 436 -16.33 16.87 14.03
N THR A 437 -16.05 17.99 13.35
CA THR A 437 -15.49 19.20 13.99
C THR A 437 -16.34 19.68 15.16
N TYR A 438 -17.67 19.71 15.01
CA TYR A 438 -18.56 20.12 16.10
C TYR A 438 -18.71 19.05 17.17
N LEU A 439 -18.68 17.78 16.80
CA LEU A 439 -18.73 16.68 17.77
C LEU A 439 -17.45 16.64 18.65
N ILE A 440 -16.27 16.84 18.05
CA ILE A 440 -15.01 16.96 18.78
C ILE A 440 -15.00 18.24 19.62
N LYS A 441 -15.50 19.36 19.08
CA LYS A 441 -15.63 20.63 19.83
C LYS A 441 -16.53 20.46 21.06
N ALA A 442 -17.68 19.80 20.92
CA ALA A 442 -18.57 19.49 22.04
C ALA A 442 -17.84 18.68 23.12
N MET A 443 -17.06 17.66 22.73
CA MET A 443 -16.25 16.90 23.69
C MET A 443 -15.16 17.78 24.35
N GLY A 444 -14.49 18.63 23.58
CA GLY A 444 -13.51 19.59 24.12
C GLY A 444 -14.14 20.53 25.16
N LYS A 445 -15.37 20.99 24.92
CA LYS A 445 -16.16 21.78 25.87
C LYS A 445 -16.52 20.98 27.13
N ILE A 446 -16.95 19.73 26.98
CA ILE A 446 -17.22 18.83 28.12
C ILE A 446 -15.97 18.62 28.98
N LEU A 447 -14.82 18.36 28.34
CA LEU A 447 -13.53 18.16 29.02
C LEU A 447 -13.00 19.43 29.70
N SER A 448 -13.46 20.60 29.25
CA SER A 448 -13.14 21.90 29.85
C SER A 448 -14.21 22.37 30.85
N GLU A 449 -15.14 21.49 31.23
CA GLU A 449 -16.27 21.76 32.12
C GLU A 449 -17.22 22.89 31.65
N ASP A 450 -17.19 23.24 30.37
CA ASP A 450 -18.03 24.26 29.75
C ASP A 450 -19.35 23.65 29.23
N LEU A 451 -20.31 23.47 30.13
CA LEU A 451 -21.62 22.91 29.80
C LEU A 451 -22.41 23.78 28.81
N SER A 452 -22.29 25.11 28.87
CA SER A 452 -22.98 26.02 27.96
C SER A 452 -22.46 25.83 26.53
N GLY A 453 -21.13 25.88 26.36
CA GLY A 453 -20.48 25.64 25.08
C GLY A 453 -20.73 24.23 24.54
N ALA A 454 -20.81 23.22 25.42
CA ALA A 454 -21.17 21.86 25.03
C ALA A 454 -22.61 21.81 24.46
N ASN A 455 -23.58 22.44 25.13
CA ASN A 455 -24.95 22.56 24.64
C ASN A 455 -25.01 23.24 23.26
N GLU A 456 -24.28 24.33 23.06
CA GLU A 456 -24.23 25.05 21.79
C GLU A 456 -23.70 24.16 20.64
N ALA A 457 -22.57 23.47 20.87
CA ALA A 457 -21.97 22.60 19.87
C ALA A 457 -22.85 21.38 19.55
N ILE A 458 -23.47 20.76 20.58
CA ILE A 458 -24.44 19.67 20.43
C ILE A 458 -25.65 20.14 19.61
N ASN A 459 -26.23 21.28 19.97
CA ASN A 459 -27.40 21.82 19.28
C ASN A 459 -27.12 22.22 17.84
N THR A 460 -25.88 22.58 17.51
CA THR A 460 -25.46 22.82 16.12
C THR A 460 -25.65 21.56 15.28
N VAL A 461 -25.22 20.40 15.78
CA VAL A 461 -25.37 19.11 15.09
C VAL A 461 -26.84 18.65 15.09
N ARG A 462 -27.53 18.75 16.22
CA ARG A 462 -28.97 18.38 16.32
C ARG A 462 -29.83 19.16 15.33
N THR A 463 -29.62 20.48 15.26
CA THR A 463 -30.40 21.35 14.37
C THR A 463 -30.15 20.99 12.91
N ARG A 464 -28.89 20.68 12.53
CA ARG A 464 -28.59 20.15 11.20
C ARG A 464 -29.40 18.88 10.94
N GLY A 465 -29.37 17.93 11.88
CA GLY A 465 -30.10 16.67 11.80
C GLY A 465 -31.63 16.80 11.92
N LYS A 466 -32.18 18.02 11.86
CA LYS A 466 -33.61 18.34 11.99
C LYS A 466 -34.21 17.90 13.33
N LYS A 467 -33.38 17.75 14.37
CA LYS A 467 -33.82 17.51 15.74
C LYS A 467 -34.00 18.85 16.47
N PRO A 468 -34.99 18.98 17.36
CA PRO A 468 -35.11 20.16 18.21
C PRO A 468 -33.87 20.37 19.07
N ALA A 469 -33.50 21.64 19.29
CA ALA A 469 -32.48 21.98 20.27
C ALA A 469 -32.88 21.46 21.67
N ILE A 470 -31.90 21.09 22.47
CA ILE A 470 -32.06 20.60 23.83
C ILE A 470 -31.21 21.44 24.79
N THR A 471 -31.64 21.54 26.04
CA THR A 471 -30.84 22.12 27.12
C THR A 471 -30.53 21.04 28.14
N LEU A 472 -29.28 20.61 28.16
CA LEU A 472 -28.75 19.56 29.02
C LEU A 472 -28.29 20.19 30.34
N ALA A 473 -28.75 19.63 31.46
CA ALA A 473 -28.51 20.16 32.79
C ALA A 473 -27.16 19.76 33.40
N THR A 474 -26.49 18.73 32.88
CA THR A 474 -25.22 18.21 33.41
C THR A 474 -24.25 17.82 32.30
N LEU A 475 -22.95 17.79 32.62
CA LEU A 475 -21.91 17.31 31.71
C LEU A 475 -22.08 15.84 31.33
N ASP A 476 -22.61 15.02 32.25
CA ASP A 476 -22.90 13.60 31.99
C ASP A 476 -24.07 13.43 31.00
N ALA A 477 -25.11 14.25 31.14
CA ALA A 477 -26.20 14.30 30.17
C ALA A 477 -25.66 14.74 28.79
N ALA A 478 -24.78 15.74 28.76
CA ALA A 478 -24.13 16.18 27.52
C ALA A 478 -23.24 15.11 26.88
N ARG A 479 -22.46 14.37 27.68
CA ARG A 479 -21.65 13.24 27.20
C ARG A 479 -22.51 12.13 26.63
N THR A 480 -23.65 11.85 27.26
CA THR A 480 -24.61 10.83 26.82
C THR A 480 -25.23 11.21 25.48
N GLU A 481 -25.74 12.43 25.37
CA GLU A 481 -26.30 12.98 24.12
C GLU A 481 -25.24 13.02 23.00
N LEU A 482 -24.02 13.47 23.30
CA LEU A 482 -22.92 13.50 22.34
C LEU A 482 -22.57 12.09 21.84
N THR A 483 -22.58 11.09 22.71
CA THR A 483 -22.32 9.69 22.32
C THR A 483 -23.42 9.16 21.39
N ALA A 484 -24.68 9.55 21.61
CA ALA A 484 -25.78 9.21 20.72
C ALA A 484 -25.64 9.89 19.36
N LEU A 485 -25.28 11.18 19.34
CA LEU A 485 -25.03 11.92 18.10
C LEU A 485 -23.87 11.34 17.29
N TYR A 486 -22.77 10.95 17.93
CA TYR A 486 -21.66 10.29 17.22
C TYR A 486 -22.12 9.04 16.46
N LYS A 487 -22.93 8.19 17.10
CA LYS A 487 -23.47 6.96 16.48
C LYS A 487 -24.39 7.28 15.30
N GLU A 488 -25.27 8.27 15.47
CA GLU A 488 -26.23 8.63 14.43
C GLU A 488 -25.56 9.33 13.25
N GLU A 489 -24.68 10.28 13.54
CA GLU A 489 -24.14 11.19 12.54
C GLU A 489 -22.96 10.60 11.80
N LEU A 490 -22.14 9.75 12.44
CA LEU A 490 -20.95 9.11 11.84
C LEU A 490 -21.12 7.58 11.69
N TYR A 491 -22.37 7.11 11.56
CA TYR A 491 -22.71 5.69 11.46
C TYR A 491 -21.86 4.97 10.40
N ARG A 492 -21.14 3.91 10.77
CA ARG A 492 -20.27 3.12 9.87
C ARG A 492 -19.12 3.91 9.23
N GLU A 493 -18.67 5.01 9.82
CA GLU A 493 -17.52 5.82 9.32
C GLU A 493 -16.21 5.54 10.06
N GLY A 494 -16.17 4.54 10.95
CA GLY A 494 -14.92 3.99 11.50
C GLY A 494 -14.43 4.63 12.80
N PHE A 495 -15.36 5.06 13.67
CA PHE A 495 -15.03 5.66 14.96
C PHE A 495 -15.72 5.02 16.16
N ARG A 496 -16.74 4.19 15.95
CA ARG A 496 -17.66 3.78 17.00
C ARG A 496 -16.98 2.94 18.05
N PHE A 497 -16.29 1.87 17.65
CA PHE A 497 -15.61 0.98 18.59
C PHE A 497 -14.53 1.73 19.36
N ALA A 498 -13.65 2.45 18.65
CA ALA A 498 -12.57 3.22 19.27
C ALA A 498 -13.08 4.25 20.30
N ARG A 499 -14.24 4.87 20.04
CA ARG A 499 -14.87 5.82 20.98
C ARG A 499 -15.54 5.12 22.17
N LEU A 500 -16.17 3.96 21.96
CA LEU A 500 -16.70 3.16 23.07
C LEU A 500 -15.58 2.73 24.03
N VAL A 501 -14.42 2.34 23.51
CA VAL A 501 -13.24 2.03 24.33
C VAL A 501 -12.74 3.29 25.06
N LEU A 502 -12.52 4.39 24.33
CA LEU A 502 -12.03 5.65 24.90
C LEU A 502 -12.89 6.19 26.05
N TYR A 503 -14.22 6.05 25.95
CA TYR A 503 -15.16 6.52 26.96
C TYR A 503 -15.57 5.46 27.98
N ASN A 504 -14.90 4.31 28.00
CA ASN A 504 -15.18 3.20 28.92
C ASN A 504 -16.64 2.70 28.85
N LYS A 505 -17.18 2.63 27.63
CA LYS A 505 -18.55 2.17 27.31
C LYS A 505 -18.59 0.85 26.56
N ALA A 506 -17.45 0.35 26.08
CA ALA A 506 -17.37 -0.89 25.32
C ALA A 506 -18.00 -2.09 26.05
N LYS A 507 -17.68 -2.30 27.34
CA LYS A 507 -18.24 -3.42 28.12
C LYS A 507 -19.76 -3.35 28.28
N GLU A 508 -20.29 -2.15 28.50
CA GLU A 508 -21.74 -1.91 28.62
C GLU A 508 -22.47 -2.22 27.32
N VAL A 509 -21.92 -1.80 26.18
CA VAL A 509 -22.58 -1.89 24.87
C VAL A 509 -22.35 -3.24 24.19
N LEU A 510 -21.16 -3.83 24.36
CA LEU A 510 -20.67 -4.98 23.58
C LEU A 510 -20.52 -6.25 24.42
N GLY A 511 -20.77 -6.20 25.73
CA GLY A 511 -20.64 -7.34 26.62
C GLY A 511 -21.50 -8.55 26.19
N SER A 512 -22.69 -8.31 25.64
CA SER A 512 -23.56 -9.37 25.11
C SER A 512 -23.01 -10.02 23.83
N LYS A 513 -22.10 -9.35 23.11
CA LYS A 513 -21.36 -9.91 21.98
C LYS A 513 -20.13 -10.72 22.41
N GLY A 514 -19.79 -10.72 23.71
CA GLY A 514 -18.64 -11.44 24.25
C GLY A 514 -17.44 -10.56 24.61
N TYR A 515 -17.53 -9.24 24.44
CA TYR A 515 -16.45 -8.30 24.75
C TYR A 515 -15.91 -8.48 26.19
N GLN A 516 -14.59 -8.52 26.31
CA GLN A 516 -13.84 -8.48 27.57
C GLN A 516 -12.88 -7.29 27.59
N ASP A 517 -12.41 -6.90 28.77
CA ASP A 517 -11.53 -5.71 28.92
C ASP A 517 -10.23 -5.82 28.10
N LYS A 518 -9.71 -7.04 27.88
CA LYS A 518 -8.58 -7.29 26.98
C LYS A 518 -8.84 -6.88 25.52
N ASN A 519 -10.10 -6.92 25.08
CA ASN A 519 -10.50 -6.57 23.72
C ASN A 519 -10.49 -5.07 23.46
N ALA A 520 -10.19 -4.24 24.45
CA ALA A 520 -9.97 -2.80 24.25
C ALA A 520 -8.89 -2.50 23.20
N LEU A 521 -7.94 -3.43 23.02
CA LEU A 521 -6.96 -3.43 21.95
C LEU A 521 -7.03 -4.78 21.21
N LEU A 522 -6.73 -4.78 19.92
CA LEU A 522 -6.53 -5.99 19.13
C LEU A 522 -5.19 -6.66 19.49
N PRO A 523 -5.08 -7.99 19.36
CA PRO A 523 -3.80 -8.66 19.46
C PRO A 523 -2.85 -8.18 18.35
N ILE A 524 -1.56 -8.09 18.67
CA ILE A 524 -0.52 -8.01 17.66
C ILE A 524 -0.58 -9.30 16.81
N PRO A 525 -0.59 -9.20 15.46
CA PRO A 525 -0.69 -10.37 14.60
C PRO A 525 0.40 -11.41 14.88
N GLN A 526 0.05 -12.69 14.80
CA GLN A 526 0.96 -13.80 15.07
C GLN A 526 2.22 -13.74 14.18
N SER A 527 2.04 -13.44 12.89
CA SER A 527 3.15 -13.30 11.94
C SER A 527 4.09 -12.14 12.25
N VAL A 528 3.64 -11.11 12.96
CA VAL A 528 4.49 -10.01 13.41
C VAL A 528 5.35 -10.48 14.58
N LEU A 529 4.77 -11.18 15.55
CA LEU A 529 5.50 -11.71 16.71
C LEU A 529 6.59 -12.72 16.29
N GLU A 530 6.33 -13.52 15.25
CA GLU A 530 7.29 -14.49 14.70
C GLU A 530 8.49 -13.83 14.01
N ASN A 531 8.29 -12.66 13.39
CA ASN A 531 9.32 -11.97 12.61
C ASN A 531 10.07 -10.87 13.39
N TYR A 532 9.48 -10.34 14.48
CA TYR A 532 10.01 -9.21 15.23
C TYR A 532 10.06 -9.54 16.73
N PRO A 533 11.15 -10.15 17.23
CA PRO A 533 11.22 -10.71 18.59
C PRO A 533 11.12 -9.66 19.72
N ASN A 534 11.34 -8.39 19.40
CA ASN A 534 11.25 -7.26 20.34
C ASN A 534 9.85 -6.60 20.37
N ILE A 535 8.90 -7.11 19.58
CA ILE A 535 7.49 -6.75 19.66
C ILE A 535 6.79 -7.80 20.53
N HIS A 536 6.08 -7.34 21.55
CA HIS A 536 5.35 -8.20 22.48
C HIS A 536 3.84 -8.05 22.30
N GLN A 537 3.12 -9.08 22.70
CA GLN A 537 1.67 -9.13 22.62
C GLN A 537 1.01 -8.10 23.56
N ASN A 538 -0.15 -7.58 23.15
CA ASN A 538 -1.02 -6.77 24.00
C ASN A 538 -1.57 -7.59 25.18
N VAL A 539 -1.80 -6.94 26.31
CA VAL A 539 -2.19 -7.61 27.56
C VAL A 539 -3.48 -8.42 27.37
N GLY A 540 -3.43 -9.71 27.73
CA GLY A 540 -4.58 -10.62 27.74
C GLY A 540 -4.71 -11.55 26.52
N TYR A 541 -3.76 -11.48 25.58
CA TYR A 541 -3.69 -12.33 24.39
C TYR A 541 -2.55 -13.35 24.43
#